data_AF-A0A2H9R266-F1
#
_entry.id   AF-A0A2H9R266-F1
#
_cell.length_a   1.000
_cell.length_b   1.000
_cell.length_c   1.000
_cell.angle_alpha   90.00
_cell.angle_beta   90.00
_cell.angle_gamma   90.00
#
_symmetry.space_group_name_H-M   'P 1'
#
loop_
_entity.id
_entity.type
_entity.pdbx_description
1 polymer ?
#
loop_
_entity_poly.entity_id
_entity_poly.type
_entity_poly.pdbx_seq_one_letter_code
_entity_poly.pdbx_strand_id
1 'polypeptide(L)' 'KIKSSDAILVLNYDKHGNKNYIGANTLIEMGIAFEHGKKIFVLNNLPEDSPAYEELVSMSPVCLDGELDRI' A
#
# COMPACT_ATOMS: atom_id res chain seq x y z
N LYS A 1 -4.20 -5.06 15.65
CA LYS A 1 -3.23 -5.79 14.80
C LYS A 1 -2.22 -4.85 14.14
N ILE A 2 -2.66 -3.84 13.37
CA ILE A 2 -1.74 -2.84 12.76
C ILE A 2 -0.99 -2.01 13.82
N LYS A 3 -1.67 -1.53 14.87
CA LYS A 3 -1.02 -0.70 15.91
C LYS A 3 0.15 -1.41 16.62
N SER A 4 0.07 -2.74 16.73
CA SER A 4 1.06 -3.59 17.39
C SER A 4 2.11 -4.19 16.44
N SER A 5 2.06 -3.89 15.13
CA SER A 5 3.08 -4.35 14.17
C SER A 5 4.16 -3.30 13.95
N ASP A 6 5.30 -3.72 13.40
CA ASP A 6 6.38 -2.82 12.99
C ASP A 6 6.08 -2.13 11.65
N ALA A 7 5.38 -2.83 10.77
CA ALA A 7 5.03 -2.40 9.43
C ALA A 7 3.75 -3.08 8.91
N ILE A 8 3.30 -2.69 7.73
CA ILE A 8 2.35 -3.43 6.90
C ILE A 8 2.94 -3.71 5.51
N LEU A 9 2.51 -4.81 4.90
CA LEU A 9 2.78 -5.15 3.50
C LEU A 9 1.46 -5.26 2.76
N VAL A 10 1.29 -4.44 1.72
CA VAL A 10 0.12 -4.45 0.84
C VAL A 10 0.45 -5.27 -0.41
N LEU A 11 -0.29 -6.37 -0.59
CA LEU A 11 -0.16 -7.24 -1.75
C LEU A 11 -1.08 -6.76 -2.89
N ASN A 12 -0.70 -5.67 -3.55
CA ASN A 12 -1.47 -5.03 -4.61
C ASN A 12 -1.36 -5.77 -5.95
N TYR A 13 -1.87 -6.99 -6.01
CA TYR A 13 -2.02 -7.74 -7.26
C TYR A 13 -3.04 -7.08 -8.18
N ASP A 14 -2.89 -7.31 -9.48
CA ASP A 14 -3.89 -6.90 -10.48
C ASP A 14 -5.27 -7.46 -10.14
N LYS A 15 -6.29 -6.62 -10.22
CA LYS A 15 -7.66 -7.01 -9.87
C LYS A 15 -8.68 -6.15 -10.60
N HIS A 16 -9.79 -6.76 -11.01
CA HIS A 16 -10.88 -6.08 -11.72
C HIS A 16 -10.44 -5.36 -13.01
N GLY A 17 -9.39 -5.86 -13.66
CA GLY A 17 -8.80 -5.23 -14.86
C GLY A 17 -7.88 -4.04 -14.57
N ASN A 18 -7.70 -3.67 -13.29
CA ASN A 18 -6.80 -2.61 -12.88
C ASN A 18 -5.46 -3.19 -12.44
N LYS A 19 -4.36 -2.61 -12.93
CA LYS A 19 -3.02 -2.96 -12.49
C LYS A 19 -2.76 -2.46 -11.07
N ASN A 20 -1.94 -3.19 -10.32
CA ASN A 20 -1.44 -2.76 -9.01
C ASN A 20 -2.56 -2.38 -8.02
N TYR A 21 -3.69 -3.08 -8.08
CA TYR A 21 -4.95 -2.63 -7.50
C TYR A 21 -4.88 -2.46 -5.97
N ILE A 22 -5.33 -1.30 -5.50
CA ILE A 22 -5.56 -1.01 -4.07
C ILE A 22 -7.02 -0.55 -3.92
N GLY A 23 -7.81 -1.33 -3.19
CA GLY A 23 -9.22 -1.03 -2.93
C GLY A 23 -9.42 -0.12 -1.72
N ALA A 24 -10.64 0.42 -1.59
CA ALA A 24 -11.01 1.35 -0.51
C ALA A 24 -10.73 0.80 0.91
N ASN A 25 -10.99 -0.49 1.16
CA ASN A 25 -10.70 -1.09 2.48
C ASN A 25 -9.20 -1.09 2.78
N THR A 26 -8.38 -1.45 1.79
CA THR A 26 -6.92 -1.45 1.93
C THR A 26 -6.39 -0.03 2.10
N LEU A 27 -6.95 0.95 1.38
CA LEU A 27 -6.63 2.36 1.55
C LEU A 27 -6.87 2.83 3.00
N ILE A 28 -7.99 2.43 3.62
CA ILE A 28 -8.28 2.75 5.02
C ILE A 28 -7.25 2.10 5.96
N GLU A 29 -6.89 0.85 5.74
CA GLU A 29 -5.85 0.17 6.54
C GLU A 29 -4.48 0.83 6.39
N MET A 30 -4.11 1.27 5.17
CA MET A 30 -2.91 2.07 4.92
C MET A 30 -2.95 3.40 5.66
N GLY A 31 -4.09 4.10 5.65
CA GLY A 31 -4.28 5.34 6.40
C GLY A 31 -4.11 5.15 7.91
N ILE A 32 -4.64 4.06 8.47
CA ILE A 32 -4.43 3.70 9.89
C ILE A 32 -2.95 3.43 10.16
N ALA A 33 -2.25 2.73 9.26
CA ALA A 33 -0.82 2.49 9.39
C ALA A 33 -0.01 3.79 9.37
N PHE A 34 -0.34 4.71 8.46
CA PHE A 34 0.26 6.04 8.35
C PHE A 34 0.04 6.87 9.62
N GLU A 35 -1.20 6.95 10.11
CA GLU A 35 -1.55 7.67 11.35
C GLU A 35 -0.72 7.18 12.55
N HIS A 36 -0.41 5.88 12.60
CA HIS A 36 0.37 5.28 13.69
C HIS A 36 1.87 5.21 13.41
N GLY A 37 2.37 5.91 12.38
CA GLY A 37 3.79 5.96 12.01
C GLY A 37 4.37 4.60 11.61
N LYS A 38 3.55 3.69 11.09
CA LYS A 38 4.02 2.37 10.63
C LYS A 38 4.64 2.49 9.25
N LYS A 39 5.71 1.72 9.00
CA LYS A 39 6.24 1.58 7.64
C LYS A 39 5.18 0.88 6.78
N ILE A 40 4.98 1.41 5.58
CA ILE A 40 4.04 0.87 4.60
C ILE A 40 4.86 0.36 3.42
N PHE A 41 4.81 -0.94 3.18
CA PHE A 41 5.37 -1.57 2.00
C PHE A 41 4.24 -1.93 1.03
N VAL A 42 4.49 -1.78 -0.26
CA VAL A 42 3.61 -2.22 -1.34
C VAL A 42 4.39 -3.17 -2.22
N LEU A 43 3.80 -4.32 -2.56
CA LEU A 43 4.49 -5.35 -3.34
C LEU A 43 4.93 -4.82 -4.70
N ASN A 44 4.01 -4.21 -5.44
CA ASN A 44 4.25 -3.64 -6.77
C ASN A 44 4.21 -2.09 -6.71
N ASN A 45 4.37 -1.43 -7.87
CA ASN A 45 4.19 0.02 -8.00
C ASN A 45 2.79 0.48 -7.58
N LEU A 46 2.61 1.77 -7.31
CA LEU A 46 1.30 2.34 -7.01
C LEU A 46 0.36 2.31 -8.24
N PRO A 47 -0.97 2.19 -8.04
CA PRO A 47 -1.93 2.25 -9.14
C PRO A 47 -2.13 3.69 -9.62
N GLU A 48 -1.40 4.11 -10.66
CA GLU A 48 -1.44 5.47 -11.23
C GLU A 48 -2.84 5.92 -11.68
N ASP A 49 -3.65 4.98 -12.19
CA ASP A 49 -5.03 5.26 -12.63
C ASP A 49 -6.06 5.24 -11.47
N SER A 50 -5.61 5.06 -10.23
CA SER A 50 -6.50 5.01 -9.06
C SER A 50 -7.10 6.39 -8.76
N PRO A 51 -8.40 6.49 -8.45
CA PRO A 51 -8.99 7.75 -7.97
C PRO A 51 -8.43 8.19 -6.61
N ALA A 52 -7.72 7.31 -5.90
CA ALA A 52 -7.07 7.59 -4.62
C ALA A 52 -5.53 7.71 -4.74
N TYR A 53 -5.01 7.99 -5.94
CA TYR A 53 -3.56 7.99 -6.18
C TYR A 53 -2.84 9.04 -5.33
N GLU A 54 -3.40 10.24 -5.17
CA GLU A 54 -2.79 11.31 -4.37
C GLU A 54 -2.68 10.93 -2.88
N GLU A 55 -3.69 10.28 -2.32
CA GLU A 55 -3.67 9.78 -0.94
C GLU A 55 -2.62 8.67 -0.77
N LEU A 56 -2.51 7.77 -1.75
CA LEU A 56 -1.52 6.69 -1.75
C LEU A 56 -0.09 7.25 -1.79
N VAL A 57 0.18 8.23 -2.64
CA VAL A 57 1.47 8.93 -2.73
C VAL A 57 1.77 9.70 -1.44
N SER A 58 0.76 10.35 -0.86
CA SER A 58 0.91 11.14 0.38
C SER A 58 1.38 10.30 1.57
N MET A 59 1.04 9.01 1.59
CA MET A 59 1.51 8.07 2.62
C MET A 59 2.97 7.62 2.43
N SER A 60 3.61 7.97 1.31
CA SER A 60 5.01 7.66 0.97
C SER A 60 5.40 6.20 1.21
N PRO A 61 4.67 5.21 0.65
CA PRO A 61 4.99 3.82 0.87
C PRO A 61 6.24 3.39 0.09
N VAL A 62 6.89 2.33 0.57
CA VAL A 62 8.03 1.70 -0.11
C VAL A 62 7.50 0.67 -1.11
N CYS A 63 7.67 0.93 -2.41
CA CYS A 63 7.35 -0.02 -3.47
C CYS A 63 8.49 -1.04 -3.61
N LEU A 64 8.15 -2.33 -3.62
CA LEU A 64 9.13 -3.42 -3.64
C LEU A 64 9.43 -3.96 -5.05
N ASP A 65 8.72 -3.48 -6.09
CA ASP A 65 8.85 -3.93 -7.48
C ASP A 65 8.70 -5.45 -7.67
N GLY A 66 7.89 -6.10 -6.82
CA GLY A 66 7.70 -7.54 -6.79
C GLY A 66 8.78 -8.33 -6.04
N GLU A 67 9.81 -7.66 -5.53
CA GLU A 67 10.94 -8.28 -4.84
C GLU A 67 10.77 -8.23 -3.31
N LEU A 68 10.21 -9.30 -2.74
CA LEU A 68 9.98 -9.41 -1.30
C LEU A 68 11.25 -9.36 -0.45
N ASP A 69 12.41 -9.67 -1.03
CA ASP A 69 13.71 -9.65 -0.34
C ASP A 69 14.19 -8.22 0.03
N ARG A 70 13.45 -7.18 -0.39
CA ARG A 70 13.73 -5.76 -0.13
C ARG A 70 13.04 -5.18 1.12
N ILE A 71 12.43 -6.02 1.96
CA ILE A 71 11.70 -5.65 3.20
C ILE A 71 12.61 -5.37 4.40
#